data_AF-A0A496QQC3-F1
#
_entry.id   AF-A0A496QQC3-F1
#
_cell.length_a   1.000
_cell.length_b   1.000
_cell.length_c   1.000
_cell.angle_alpha   90.00
_cell.angle_beta   90.00
_cell.angle_gamma   90.00
#
_symmetry.space_group_name_H-M   'P 1'
#
loop_
_entity.id
_entity.type
_entity.pdbx_description
1 polymer ?
#
loop_
_entity_poly.entity_id
_entity_poly.type
_entity_poly.pdbx_seq_one_letter_code
_entity_poly.pdbx_strand_id
1 'polypeptide(L)'
;MKCKHCGTINSSKDRYCKNCGKPLSAKVTCPNWKKTLPPGSKFCSNCGTKIGKPVKAHESQSRKKRGVRTEVFVIAIVVVLLAGAAGYAIYSASGGFGSNRSSTLPSTAQNPSTPLPSFSPQVEEIAAYFFCPCGACDLILAECHCDEPRGAIEVKSYISKLVSSGLSREEIIKEVETEYGHRITG
;
A
#
# COMPACT_ATOMS: atom_id res chain seq x y z
N MET A 1 -5.66 -41.32 -2.73
CA MET A 1 -5.36 -40.34 -1.66
C MET A 1 -6.63 -39.90 -0.94
N LYS A 2 -6.58 -39.68 0.38
CA LYS A 2 -7.73 -39.23 1.18
C LYS A 2 -7.87 -37.70 1.11
N CYS A 3 -9.08 -37.21 0.83
CA CYS A 3 -9.36 -35.77 0.84
C CYS A 3 -9.25 -35.22 2.26
N LYS A 4 -8.46 -34.17 2.45
CA LYS A 4 -8.28 -33.52 3.77
C LYS A 4 -9.50 -32.68 4.20
N HIS A 5 -10.40 -32.35 3.27
CA HIS A 5 -11.58 -31.53 3.56
C HIS A 5 -12.81 -32.35 3.93
N CYS A 6 -13.09 -33.44 3.23
CA CYS A 6 -14.31 -34.25 3.44
C CYS A 6 -14.01 -35.73 3.75
N GLY A 7 -12.74 -36.14 3.80
CA GLY A 7 -12.36 -37.51 4.13
C GLY A 7 -12.56 -38.56 3.03
N THR A 8 -13.16 -38.21 1.89
CA THR A 8 -13.40 -39.13 0.77
C THR A 8 -12.09 -39.68 0.20
N ILE A 9 -12.05 -40.99 -0.07
CA ILE A 9 -10.91 -41.65 -0.75
C ILE A 9 -11.04 -41.40 -2.26
N ASN A 10 -10.03 -40.78 -2.82
CA ASN A 10 -9.91 -40.46 -4.25
C ASN A 10 -8.74 -41.24 -4.87
N SER A 11 -8.70 -41.33 -6.20
CA SER A 11 -7.57 -41.90 -6.93
C SER A 11 -6.32 -41.03 -6.75
N SER A 12 -5.13 -41.60 -6.95
CA SER A 12 -3.87 -40.83 -6.95
C SER A 12 -3.74 -39.90 -8.16
N LYS A 13 -4.54 -40.12 -9.21
CA LYS A 13 -4.57 -39.30 -10.44
C LYS A 13 -5.57 -38.12 -10.37
N ASP A 14 -6.45 -38.10 -9.37
CA ASP A 14 -7.51 -37.11 -9.27
C ASP A 14 -6.95 -35.74 -8.84
N ARG A 15 -7.21 -34.70 -9.64
CA ARG A 15 -6.83 -33.31 -9.30
C ARG A 15 -7.78 -32.67 -8.27
N TYR A 16 -9.03 -33.10 -8.25
CA TYR A 16 -10.09 -32.59 -7.39
C TYR A 16 -10.84 -33.74 -6.72
N CYS A 17 -11.40 -33.49 -5.54
CA CYS A 17 -12.15 -34.49 -4.81
C CYS A 17 -13.46 -34.79 -5.53
N LYS A 18 -13.71 -36.06 -5.84
CA LYS A 18 -14.93 -36.51 -6.52
C LYS A 18 -16.22 -36.27 -5.73
N ASN A 19 -16.11 -35.99 -4.43
CA ASN A 19 -17.27 -35.72 -3.56
C ASN A 19 -17.46 -34.23 -3.26
N CYS A 20 -16.41 -33.50 -2.88
CA CYS A 20 -16.54 -32.10 -2.45
C CYS A 20 -15.98 -31.08 -3.44
N GLY A 21 -15.44 -31.50 -4.58
CA GLY A 21 -14.90 -30.63 -5.63
C GLY A 21 -13.60 -29.89 -5.28
N LYS A 22 -13.11 -29.95 -4.04
CA LYS A 22 -11.89 -29.24 -3.62
C LYS A 22 -10.62 -29.89 -4.20
N PRO A 23 -9.58 -29.11 -4.55
CA PRO A 23 -8.35 -29.63 -5.13
C PRO A 23 -7.65 -30.58 -4.15
N LEU A 24 -7.26 -31.74 -4.66
CA LEU A 24 -6.55 -32.78 -3.91
C LEU A 24 -5.05 -32.50 -3.86
N SER A 25 -4.51 -31.94 -4.95
CA SER A 25 -3.16 -31.45 -5.05
C SER A 25 -3.21 -29.93 -5.12
N ALA A 26 -3.20 -29.27 -3.96
CA ALA A 26 -2.97 -27.84 -3.93
C ALA A 26 -1.57 -27.59 -4.50
N LYS A 27 -1.50 -27.00 -5.71
CA LYS A 27 -0.32 -26.23 -6.10
C LYS A 27 -0.16 -25.19 -4.99
N VAL A 28 0.84 -25.38 -4.14
CA VAL A 28 0.97 -24.53 -2.98
C VAL A 28 1.79 -23.34 -3.39
N THR A 29 1.16 -22.18 -3.41
CA THR A 29 1.86 -20.93 -3.67
C THR A 29 2.50 -20.46 -2.37
N CYS A 30 3.77 -20.09 -2.41
CA CYS A 30 4.45 -19.52 -1.25
C CYS A 30 3.78 -18.18 -0.88
N PRO A 31 3.31 -17.96 0.36
CA PRO A 31 2.67 -16.69 0.74
C PRO A 31 3.64 -15.51 0.65
N ASN A 32 4.94 -15.75 0.84
CA ASN A 32 5.95 -14.70 0.83
C ASN A 32 6.47 -14.36 -0.58
N TRP A 33 6.55 -15.36 -1.46
CA TRP A 33 7.23 -15.23 -2.76
C TRP A 33 6.31 -15.45 -3.96
N LYS A 34 5.05 -15.80 -3.71
CA LYS A 34 3.98 -16.08 -4.68
C LYS A 34 4.34 -17.08 -5.80
N LYS A 35 5.47 -17.78 -5.71
CA LYS A 35 5.84 -18.86 -6.63
C LYS A 35 5.13 -20.16 -6.28
N THR A 36 4.75 -20.89 -7.33
CA THR A 36 4.17 -22.23 -7.21
C THR A 36 5.25 -23.20 -6.74
N LEU A 37 5.02 -23.84 -5.60
CA LEU A 37 5.93 -24.85 -5.06
C LEU A 37 5.58 -26.24 -5.57
N PRO A 38 6.57 -27.16 -5.67
CA PRO A 38 6.30 -28.53 -6.02
C PRO A 38 5.35 -29.20 -5.00
N PRO A 39 4.50 -30.13 -5.46
CA PRO A 39 3.53 -30.80 -4.62
C PRO A 39 4.23 -31.54 -3.47
N GLY A 40 3.77 -31.33 -2.24
CA GLY A 40 4.33 -31.99 -1.04
C GLY A 40 5.43 -31.22 -0.30
N SER A 41 5.80 -30.03 -0.77
CA SER A 41 6.79 -29.16 -0.10
C SER A 41 6.33 -28.76 1.31
N LYS A 42 7.11 -29.12 2.34
CA LYS A 42 6.89 -28.70 3.74
C LYS A 42 7.42 -27.29 4.03
N PHE A 43 8.32 -26.81 3.18
CA PHE A 43 9.00 -25.52 3.27
C PHE A 43 9.20 -24.96 1.86
N CYS A 44 9.26 -23.64 1.73
CA CYS A 44 9.66 -22.98 0.48
C CYS A 44 11.17 -23.11 0.28
N SER A 45 11.61 -23.69 -0.83
CA SER A 45 13.04 -23.87 -1.14
C SER A 45 13.79 -22.55 -1.37
N ASN A 46 13.07 -21.44 -1.58
CA ASN A 46 13.68 -20.14 -1.87
C ASN A 46 13.72 -19.19 -0.66
N CYS A 47 12.70 -19.20 0.20
CA CYS A 47 12.60 -18.30 1.35
C CYS A 47 12.50 -19.01 2.71
N GLY A 48 12.51 -20.34 2.76
CA GLY A 48 12.46 -21.13 3.99
C GLY A 48 11.11 -21.17 4.72
N THR A 49 10.08 -20.45 4.25
CA THR A 49 8.76 -20.39 4.91
C THR A 49 8.11 -21.77 4.97
N LYS A 50 7.61 -22.17 6.15
CA LYS A 50 6.86 -23.42 6.36
C LYS A 50 5.52 -23.42 5.62
N ILE A 51 5.23 -24.50 4.93
CA ILE A 51 4.05 -24.66 4.09
C ILE A 51 3.27 -25.89 4.56
N GLY A 52 1.95 -25.76 4.73
CA GLY A 52 1.07 -26.92 4.96
C GLY A 52 0.67 -27.20 6.42
N LYS A 53 0.88 -26.28 7.35
CA LYS A 53 0.01 -26.20 8.53
C LYS A 53 -1.01 -25.10 8.28
N PRO A 54 -2.30 -25.27 8.64
CA PRO A 54 -3.15 -24.10 8.76
C PRO A 54 -2.42 -23.20 9.75
N VAL A 55 -1.88 -22.09 9.25
CA VAL A 55 -1.55 -20.96 10.11
C VAL A 55 -2.88 -20.70 10.76
N LYS A 56 -3.04 -21.11 12.03
CA LYS A 56 -4.10 -20.56 12.86
C LYS A 56 -3.94 -19.07 12.62
N ALA A 57 -4.93 -18.48 11.97
CA ALA A 57 -4.99 -17.05 11.75
C ALA A 57 -4.51 -16.46 13.06
N HIS A 58 -3.40 -15.70 13.01
CA HIS A 58 -3.02 -14.92 14.16
C HIS A 58 -4.19 -13.98 14.33
N GLU A 59 -5.09 -14.43 15.17
CA GLU A 59 -6.23 -13.74 15.67
C GLU A 59 -5.64 -12.48 16.27
N SER A 60 -5.68 -11.43 15.45
CA SER A 60 -5.56 -10.04 15.85
C SER A 60 -6.74 -9.75 16.76
N GLN A 61 -6.70 -10.38 17.94
CA GLN A 61 -7.61 -10.12 19.01
C GLN A 61 -7.20 -8.78 19.60
N SER A 62 -8.12 -7.85 19.43
CA SER A 62 -8.43 -6.83 20.41
C SER A 62 -7.55 -5.60 20.40
N ARG A 63 -7.98 -4.65 19.56
CA ARG A 63 -8.09 -3.24 19.94
C ARG A 63 -8.52 -3.13 21.41
N LYS A 64 -7.59 -2.84 22.31
CA LYS A 64 -7.92 -2.22 23.61
C LYS A 64 -7.63 -0.74 23.54
N LYS A 65 -8.38 -0.01 22.69
CA LYS A 65 -8.58 1.44 22.90
C LYS A 65 -9.62 1.59 23.99
N ARG A 66 -9.20 1.64 25.25
CA ARG A 66 -10.05 2.03 26.38
C ARG A 66 -9.50 3.32 27.00
N GLY A 67 -10.25 4.40 26.84
CA GLY A 67 -10.57 5.28 27.97
C GLY A 67 -9.66 6.46 28.32
N VAL A 68 -8.84 7.02 27.42
CA VAL A 68 -8.07 8.26 27.70
C VAL A 68 -8.22 9.28 26.56
N ARG A 69 -9.43 9.46 26.05
CA ARG A 69 -9.70 10.47 25.01
C ARG A 69 -10.91 11.34 25.32
N THR A 70 -11.93 10.80 25.98
CA THR A 70 -13.17 11.55 26.21
C THR A 70 -12.98 12.74 27.16
N GLU A 71 -12.30 12.57 28.30
CA GLU A 71 -12.06 13.65 29.27
C GLU A 71 -11.16 14.77 28.70
N VAL A 72 -10.07 14.41 28.02
CA VAL A 72 -9.15 15.40 27.43
C VAL A 72 -9.80 16.18 26.28
N PHE A 73 -10.66 15.54 25.48
CA PHE A 73 -11.42 16.23 24.43
C PHE A 73 -12.43 17.22 25.00
N VAL A 74 -13.12 16.88 26.10
CA VAL A 74 -14.06 17.80 26.75
C VAL A 74 -13.33 19.00 27.35
N ILE A 75 -12.21 18.77 28.05
CA ILE A 75 -11.39 19.86 28.61
C ILE A 75 -10.84 20.77 27.49
N ALA A 76 -10.35 20.20 26.39
CA ALA A 76 -9.86 20.98 25.26
C ALA A 76 -10.96 21.83 24.59
N ILE A 77 -12.17 21.29 24.43
CA ILE A 77 -13.32 22.04 23.89
C ILE A 77 -13.68 23.20 24.82
N VAL A 78 -13.74 22.97 26.13
CA VAL A 78 -14.05 24.03 27.11
C VAL A 78 -13.00 25.14 27.09
N VAL A 79 -11.70 24.80 27.03
CA VAL A 79 -10.61 25.78 26.94
C VAL A 79 -10.69 26.60 25.64
N VAL A 80 -10.98 25.95 24.51
CA VAL A 80 -11.14 26.64 23.21
C VAL A 80 -12.37 27.56 23.22
N LEU A 81 -13.48 27.16 23.83
CA LEU A 81 -14.68 28.00 23.92
C LEU A 81 -14.47 29.22 24.83
N LEU A 82 -13.76 29.06 25.96
CA LEU A 82 -13.41 30.16 26.85
C LEU A 82 -12.43 31.16 26.19
N ALA A 83 -11.42 30.65 25.47
CA ALA A 83 -10.51 31.49 24.70
C ALA A 83 -11.20 32.16 23.50
N GLY A 84 -12.10 31.44 22.84
CA GLY A 84 -12.90 31.91 21.71
C GLY A 84 -13.86 33.03 22.09
N ALA A 85 -14.49 32.98 23.26
CA ALA A 85 -15.36 34.06 23.75
C ALA A 85 -14.58 35.37 24.00
N ALA A 86 -13.35 35.27 24.56
CA ALA A 86 -12.46 36.42 24.74
C ALA A 86 -11.96 36.99 23.39
N GLY A 87 -11.63 36.11 22.43
CA GLY A 87 -11.22 36.52 21.07
C GLY A 87 -12.37 37.12 20.24
N TYR A 88 -13.59 36.60 20.40
CA TYR A 88 -14.78 37.07 19.67
C TYR A 88 -15.19 38.49 20.09
N ALA A 89 -15.08 38.82 21.39
CA ALA A 89 -15.32 40.16 21.89
C ALA A 89 -14.34 41.19 21.27
N ILE A 90 -13.07 40.81 21.08
CA ILE A 90 -12.05 41.65 20.43
C ILE A 90 -12.32 41.77 18.92
N TYR A 91 -12.67 40.67 18.25
CA TYR A 91 -12.95 40.64 16.81
C TYR A 91 -14.18 41.48 16.43
N SER A 92 -15.24 41.45 17.25
CA SER A 92 -16.45 42.25 16.98
C SER A 92 -16.26 43.77 17.14
N ALA A 93 -15.11 44.22 17.68
CA ALA A 93 -14.75 45.63 17.78
C ALA A 93 -13.95 46.16 16.57
N SER A 94 -13.46 45.28 15.69
CA SER A 94 -12.87 45.66 14.40
C SER A 94 -13.92 45.53 13.29
N GLY A 95 -14.49 46.66 12.86
CA GLY A 95 -15.41 46.75 11.74
C GLY A 95 -14.86 46.07 10.48
N GLY A 96 -15.76 45.39 9.77
CA GLY A 96 -15.44 44.55 8.62
C GLY A 96 -14.76 45.28 7.46
N PHE A 97 -14.06 44.50 6.65
CA PHE A 97 -13.63 44.90 5.32
C PHE A 97 -14.33 44.01 4.29
N GLY A 98 -15.31 44.59 3.59
CA GLY A 98 -15.89 44.01 2.39
C GLY A 98 -15.05 44.32 1.14
N SER A 99 -15.55 43.82 0.00
CA SER A 99 -15.10 44.01 -1.41
C SER A 99 -14.31 42.82 -1.96
N ASN A 100 -14.52 42.33 -3.18
CA ASN A 100 -15.50 42.62 -4.22
C ASN A 100 -15.41 41.48 -5.25
N ARG A 101 -16.49 41.22 -5.98
CA ARG A 101 -16.44 40.43 -7.22
C ARG A 101 -15.65 41.22 -8.27
N SER A 102 -14.78 40.55 -9.02
CA SER A 102 -14.49 40.95 -10.40
C SER A 102 -14.11 39.73 -11.23
N SER A 103 -14.98 39.47 -12.20
CA SER A 103 -14.76 38.59 -13.33
C SER A 103 -13.82 39.25 -14.35
N THR A 104 -13.26 38.40 -15.21
CA THR A 104 -12.75 38.62 -16.59
C THR A 104 -11.24 38.76 -16.87
N LEU A 105 -10.73 37.62 -17.39
CA LEU A 105 -9.85 37.35 -18.58
C LEU A 105 -8.33 37.65 -18.48
N PRO A 106 -7.44 36.93 -19.26
CA PRO A 106 -7.68 36.28 -20.55
C PRO A 106 -7.20 34.82 -20.72
N SER A 107 -7.65 34.24 -21.85
CA SER A 107 -7.16 33.02 -22.47
C SER A 107 -5.69 33.15 -22.89
N THR A 108 -4.86 32.23 -22.42
CA THR A 108 -3.72 31.74 -23.19
C THR A 108 -3.79 30.22 -23.17
N ALA A 109 -4.16 29.65 -24.32
CA ALA A 109 -3.96 28.24 -24.60
C ALA A 109 -2.45 27.98 -24.67
N GLN A 110 -1.87 27.53 -23.57
CA GLN A 110 -0.64 26.77 -23.53
C GLN A 110 -0.86 25.63 -22.54
N ASN A 111 -0.65 24.41 -23.01
CA ASN A 111 -0.79 23.14 -22.28
C ASN A 111 -0.48 23.26 -20.79
N PRO A 112 -1.39 22.88 -19.88
CA PRO A 112 -0.98 22.48 -18.55
C PRO A 112 -0.43 21.06 -18.67
N SER A 113 0.80 20.92 -19.17
CA SER A 113 1.68 19.90 -18.61
C SER A 113 1.97 20.37 -17.19
N THR A 114 1.04 20.04 -16.30
CA THR A 114 1.14 20.17 -14.84
C THR A 114 2.57 19.81 -14.44
N PRO A 115 3.25 20.59 -13.58
CA PRO A 115 4.47 20.12 -12.95
C PRO A 115 4.09 18.87 -12.18
N LEU A 116 4.38 17.68 -12.72
CA LEU A 116 4.26 16.44 -11.98
C LEU A 116 5.14 16.56 -10.73
N PRO A 117 4.75 15.94 -9.61
CA PRO A 117 5.52 15.98 -8.37
C PRO A 117 6.94 15.48 -8.65
N SER A 118 7.88 16.42 -8.59
CA SER A 118 9.20 16.33 -9.22
C SER A 118 10.12 15.39 -8.45
N PHE A 119 10.00 14.09 -8.70
CA PHE A 119 11.14 13.19 -8.53
C PHE A 119 12.13 13.43 -9.67
N SER A 120 13.41 13.05 -9.50
CA SER A 120 14.38 13.23 -10.58
C SER A 120 14.01 12.33 -11.78
N PRO A 121 14.36 12.71 -13.02
CA PRO A 121 14.02 11.92 -14.21
C PRO A 121 14.52 10.47 -14.12
N GLN A 122 15.66 10.26 -13.46
CA GLN A 122 16.23 8.93 -13.23
C GLN A 122 15.39 8.07 -12.28
N VAL A 123 14.76 8.68 -11.27
CA VAL A 123 13.82 7.99 -10.37
C VAL A 123 12.57 7.58 -11.12
N GLU A 124 12.04 8.45 -11.98
CA GLU A 124 10.87 8.14 -12.82
C GLU A 124 11.17 7.04 -13.83
N GLU A 125 12.35 7.07 -14.47
CA GLU A 125 12.78 6.03 -15.40
C GLU A 125 12.85 4.65 -14.72
N ILE A 126 13.43 4.57 -13.53
CA ILE A 126 13.52 3.32 -12.77
C ILE A 126 12.12 2.90 -12.30
N ALA A 127 11.30 3.85 -11.84
CA ALA A 127 9.93 3.56 -11.40
C ALA A 127 9.05 2.98 -12.52
N ALA A 128 9.30 3.33 -13.79
CA ALA A 128 8.55 2.78 -14.91
C ALA A 128 8.72 1.26 -15.10
N TYR A 129 9.69 0.63 -14.41
CA TYR A 129 9.89 -0.82 -14.43
C TYR A 129 9.07 -1.58 -13.39
N PHE A 130 8.26 -0.90 -12.56
CA PHE A 130 7.54 -1.52 -11.45
C PHE A 130 6.06 -1.16 -11.46
N PHE A 131 5.21 -2.09 -11.02
CA PHE A 131 3.86 -1.75 -10.61
C PHE A 131 3.85 -1.21 -9.17
N CYS A 132 2.92 -0.31 -8.87
CA CYS A 132 2.74 0.17 -7.51
C CYS A 132 2.34 -1.00 -6.56
N PRO A 133 3.11 -1.31 -5.51
CA PRO A 133 2.88 -2.51 -4.70
C PRO A 133 1.85 -2.32 -3.58
N CYS A 134 1.18 -1.16 -3.48
CA CYS A 134 0.23 -0.87 -2.40
C CYS A 134 -1.00 -1.79 -2.38
N GLY A 135 -1.31 -2.47 -3.49
CA GLY A 135 -2.46 -3.37 -3.61
C GLY A 135 -3.81 -2.67 -3.76
N ALA A 136 -3.85 -1.33 -3.74
CA ALA A 136 -5.03 -0.52 -4.03
C ALA A 136 -4.95 0.17 -5.40
N CYS A 137 -3.75 0.29 -5.97
CA CYS A 137 -3.51 0.92 -7.26
C CYS A 137 -3.03 -0.12 -8.27
N ASP A 138 -3.70 -0.21 -9.41
CA ASP A 138 -3.25 -0.98 -10.58
C ASP A 138 -2.53 -0.07 -11.59
N LEU A 139 -1.64 0.78 -11.08
CA LEU A 139 -0.88 1.75 -11.88
C LEU A 139 0.60 1.37 -11.91
N ILE A 140 1.26 1.70 -13.02
CA ILE A 140 2.71 1.72 -13.09
C ILE A 140 3.23 2.74 -12.07
N LEU A 141 4.33 2.41 -11.40
CA LEU A 141 4.84 3.18 -10.29
C LEU A 141 5.22 4.60 -10.72
N ALA A 142 5.74 4.81 -11.93
CA ALA A 142 6.06 6.14 -12.48
C ALA A 142 4.84 7.10 -12.48
N GLU A 143 3.66 6.62 -12.84
CA GLU A 143 2.42 7.41 -12.92
C GLU A 143 1.63 7.42 -11.59
N CYS A 144 2.00 6.55 -10.64
CA CYS A 144 1.33 6.46 -9.36
C CYS A 144 1.86 7.48 -8.34
N HIS A 145 0.96 8.08 -7.57
CA HIS A 145 1.26 9.12 -6.57
C HIS A 145 0.55 8.86 -5.22
N CYS A 146 0.22 7.60 -4.93
CA CYS A 146 -0.48 7.25 -3.70
C CYS A 146 0.43 7.30 -2.46
N ASP A 147 -0.17 7.70 -1.34
CA ASP A 147 0.42 7.71 0.00
C ASP A 147 -0.11 6.53 0.85
N GLU A 148 -0.26 5.37 0.21
CA GLU A 148 -0.64 4.14 0.91
C GLU A 148 0.58 3.45 1.53
N PRO A 149 0.42 2.58 2.54
CA PRO A 149 1.52 1.78 3.06
C PRO A 149 2.18 0.96 1.95
N ARG A 150 3.50 1.08 1.80
CA ARG A 150 4.25 0.50 0.66
C ARG A 150 3.77 1.03 -0.70
N GLY A 151 3.27 2.25 -0.75
CA GLY A 151 2.75 2.93 -1.93
C GLY A 151 3.78 3.75 -2.68
N ALA A 152 3.31 4.50 -3.69
CA ALA A 152 4.18 5.09 -4.69
C ALA A 152 5.16 6.12 -4.13
N ILE A 153 4.71 6.95 -3.18
CA ILE A 153 5.57 7.97 -2.56
C ILE A 153 6.71 7.31 -1.79
N GLU A 154 6.43 6.24 -1.03
CA GLU A 154 7.42 5.49 -0.26
C GLU A 154 8.47 4.87 -1.19
N VAL A 155 8.02 4.15 -2.23
CA VAL A 155 8.93 3.45 -3.16
C VAL A 155 9.75 4.45 -3.98
N LYS A 156 9.15 5.52 -4.51
CA LYS A 156 9.90 6.57 -5.24
C LYS A 156 10.94 7.27 -4.35
N SER A 157 10.62 7.50 -3.08
CA SER A 157 11.57 8.05 -2.11
C SER A 157 12.74 7.10 -1.84
N TYR A 158 12.45 5.79 -1.76
CA TYR A 158 13.49 4.78 -1.64
C TYR A 158 14.39 4.71 -2.88
N ILE A 159 13.82 4.72 -4.09
CA ILE A 159 14.59 4.79 -5.35
C ILE A 159 15.47 6.05 -5.36
N SER A 160 14.92 7.21 -4.98
CA SER A 160 15.67 8.47 -4.89
C SER A 160 16.87 8.36 -3.94
N LYS A 161 16.70 7.70 -2.80
CA LYS A 161 17.81 7.42 -1.87
C LYS A 161 18.89 6.56 -2.54
N LEU A 162 18.54 5.49 -3.23
CA LEU A 162 19.50 4.61 -3.90
C LEU A 162 20.25 5.33 -5.04
N VAL A 163 19.55 6.16 -5.81
CA VAL A 163 20.15 7.03 -6.82
C VAL A 163 21.17 7.99 -6.18
N SER A 164 20.80 8.62 -5.05
CA SER A 164 21.70 9.56 -4.35
C SER A 164 22.94 8.90 -3.75
N SER A 165 22.89 7.60 -3.46
CA SER A 165 24.05 6.82 -3.01
C SER A 165 24.98 6.36 -4.14
N GLY A 166 24.66 6.65 -5.41
CA GLY A 166 25.52 6.36 -6.55
C GLY A 166 25.51 4.90 -7.01
N LEU A 167 24.46 4.13 -6.68
CA LEU A 167 24.31 2.76 -7.20
C LEU A 167 24.05 2.77 -8.71
N SER A 168 24.47 1.71 -9.40
CA SER A 168 24.12 1.53 -10.82
C SER A 168 22.63 1.24 -10.97
N ARG A 169 22.08 1.58 -12.14
CA ARG A 169 20.67 1.38 -12.48
C ARG A 169 20.20 -0.06 -12.25
N GLU A 170 21.02 -1.03 -12.65
CA GLU A 170 20.73 -2.46 -12.52
C GLU A 170 20.71 -2.90 -11.05
N GLU A 171 21.63 -2.38 -10.23
CA GLU A 171 21.63 -2.63 -8.79
C GLU A 171 20.42 -2.01 -8.11
N ILE A 172 20.04 -0.78 -8.47
CA ILE A 172 18.83 -0.13 -7.94
C ILE A 172 17.58 -0.95 -8.27
N ILE A 173 17.43 -1.38 -9.53
CA ILE A 173 16.29 -2.21 -9.95
C ILE A 173 16.24 -3.50 -9.13
N LYS A 174 17.39 -4.17 -8.95
CA LYS A 174 17.47 -5.41 -8.18
C LYS A 174 17.14 -5.21 -6.70
N GLU A 175 17.61 -4.11 -6.11
CA GLU A 175 17.37 -3.76 -4.72
C GLU A 175 15.88 -3.46 -4.49
N VAL A 176 15.27 -2.64 -5.36
CA VAL A 176 13.85 -2.31 -5.32
C VAL A 176 12.98 -3.56 -5.55
N GLU A 177 13.37 -4.44 -6.47
CA GLU A 177 12.68 -5.73 -6.68
C GLU A 177 12.80 -6.63 -5.45
N THR A 178 13.93 -6.61 -4.75
CA THR A 178 14.15 -7.42 -3.54
C THR A 178 13.31 -6.90 -2.37
N GLU A 179 13.23 -5.58 -2.20
CA GLU A 179 12.51 -4.95 -1.10
C GLU A 179 10.98 -4.92 -1.35
N TYR A 180 10.55 -4.47 -2.54
CA TYR A 180 9.15 -4.18 -2.88
C TYR A 180 8.50 -5.14 -3.87
N GLY A 181 9.29 -5.91 -4.63
CA GLY A 181 8.80 -6.85 -5.65
C GLY A 181 8.18 -6.17 -6.87
N HIS A 182 7.37 -6.93 -7.62
CA HIS A 182 6.48 -6.42 -8.67
C HIS A 182 7.15 -5.68 -9.85
N ARG A 183 8.28 -6.20 -10.33
CA ARG A 183 8.88 -5.78 -11.60
C ARG A 183 7.98 -6.14 -12.79
N ILE A 184 7.79 -5.19 -13.70
CA ILE A 184 7.14 -5.37 -14.99
C ILE A 184 8.12 -6.15 -15.86
N THR A 185 7.92 -7.46 -15.97
CA THR A 185 8.65 -8.29 -16.93
C THR A 185 8.08 -8.02 -18.31
N GLY A 186 8.91 -7.47 -19.21
CA GLY A 186 8.64 -7.47 -20.65
C GLY A 186 8.69 -8.89 -21.22
#